data_AF-A0A1F6RXV1-F1
#
_entry.id   AF-A0A1F6RXV1-F1
#
_cell.length_a   1.000
_cell.length_b   1.000
_cell.length_c   1.000
_cell.angle_alpha   90.00
_cell.angle_beta   90.00
_cell.angle_gamma   90.00
#
_symmetry.space_group_name_H-M   'P 1'
#
loop_
_entity.id
_entity.type
_entity.pdbx_description
1 polymer ?
#
loop_
_entity_poly.entity_id
_entity_poly.type
_entity_poly.pdbx_seq_one_letter_code
_entity_poly.pdbx_strand_id
1 'polypeptide(L)' 'MVDEIEYKLHQKGNCEISSKEIGDLVLEKLKEKDDVAYLRFASVYKGFGSAASFQKEAEKLSQA' A
#
# COMPACT_ATOMS: atom_id res chain seq x y z
N MET A 1 -8.72 -8.93 3.34
CA MET A 1 -7.86 -7.95 2.62
C MET A 1 -8.36 -7.72 1.20
N VAL A 2 -8.20 -8.65 0.26
CA VAL A 2 -8.66 -8.42 -1.12
C VAL A 2 -10.16 -8.16 -1.16
N ASP A 3 -10.95 -9.01 -0.52
CA ASP A 3 -12.41 -8.86 -0.44
C ASP A 3 -12.84 -7.52 0.20
N GLU A 4 -12.08 -7.02 1.17
CA GLU A 4 -12.36 -5.72 1.81
C GLU A 4 -12.06 -4.54 0.89
N ILE A 5 -10.98 -4.64 0.11
CA ILE A 5 -10.60 -3.62 -0.87
C ILE A 5 -11.65 -3.59 -1.98
N GLU A 6 -12.02 -4.75 -2.51
CA GLU A 6 -13.07 -4.90 -3.51
C GLU A 6 -14.40 -4.34 -3.00
N TYR A 7 -14.82 -4.71 -1.79
CA TYR A 7 -16.04 -4.19 -1.17
C TYR A 7 -16.02 -2.66 -1.00
N LYS A 8 -14.90 -2.07 -0.56
CA LYS A 8 -14.73 -0.60 -0.47
C LYS A 8 -14.88 0.06 -1.85
N LEU A 9 -14.30 -0.52 -2.89
CA LEU A 9 -14.35 0.03 -4.26
C LEU A 9 -15.76 -0.08 -4.85
N HIS A 10 -16.43 -1.21 -4.67
CA HIS A 10 -17.81 -1.39 -5.13
C HIS A 10 -18.77 -0.39 -4.48
N GLN A 11 -18.62 -0.12 -3.18
CA GLN A 11 -19.46 0.85 -2.48
C GLN A 11 -19.33 2.29 -2.99
N LYS A 12 -18.23 2.65 -3.68
CA LYS A 12 -18.10 3.97 -4.28
C LYS A 12 -19.01 4.18 -5.49
N GLY A 13 -19.52 3.11 -6.11
CA GLY A 13 -20.45 3.20 -7.24
C GLY A 13 -19.83 3.76 -8.53
N ASN A 14 -18.50 3.80 -8.63
CA ASN A 14 -17.81 4.29 -9.81
C ASN A 14 -17.69 3.18 -10.86
N CYS A 15 -17.93 3.52 -12.14
CA CYS A 15 -17.73 2.59 -13.25
C CYS A 15 -16.26 2.36 -13.60
N GLU A 16 -15.40 3.33 -13.27
CA GLU A 16 -13.97 3.25 -13.51
C GLU A 16 -13.21 3.51 -12.21
N ILE A 17 -12.20 2.67 -11.95
CA ILE A 17 -11.34 2.77 -10.78
C ILE A 17 -9.90 2.95 -11.25
N SER A 18 -9.24 4.00 -10.76
CA SER A 18 -7.83 4.22 -11.08
C SER A 18 -6.94 3.19 -10.38
N SER A 19 -5.90 2.71 -11.04
CA SER A 19 -4.92 1.81 -10.42
C SER A 19 -4.22 2.43 -9.20
N LYS A 20 -4.11 3.77 -9.18
CA LYS A 20 -3.58 4.52 -8.03
C LYS A 20 -4.46 4.31 -6.79
N GLU A 21 -5.78 4.39 -6.94
CA GLU A 21 -6.70 4.19 -5.83
C GLU A 21 -6.59 2.78 -5.24
N ILE A 22 -6.47 1.77 -6.10
CA ILE A 22 -6.25 0.38 -5.66
C ILE A 22 -4.93 0.27 -4.91
N GLY A 23 -3.84 0.82 -5.46
CA GLY A 23 -2.52 0.78 -4.84
C GLY A 23 -2.47 1.47 -3.48
N ASP A 24 -3.16 2.61 -3.33
CA ASP A 24 -3.26 3.33 -2.07
C ASP A 24 -4.01 2.49 -1.00
N LEU A 25 -5.11 1.81 -1.37
CA LEU A 25 -5.84 0.90 -0.47
C LEU A 25 -5.02 -0.34 -0.09
N VAL A 26 -4.25 -0.89 -1.04
CA VAL A 26 -3.34 -2.01 -0.77
C VAL A 26 -2.27 -1.60 0.23
N LEU A 27 -1.67 -0.42 0.07
CA LEU A 27 -0.68 0.11 1.03
C LEU A 27 -1.26 0.27 2.43
N GLU A 28 -2.46 0.85 2.56
CA GLU A 28 -3.15 1.00 3.85
C GLU A 28 -3.30 -0.36 4.54
N LYS A 29 -3.83 -1.36 3.81
CA LYS A 29 -4.10 -2.68 4.37
C LYS A 29 -2.85 -3.48 4.68
N LEU A 30 -1.81 -3.38 3.84
CA LEU A 30 -0.54 -4.06 4.11
C LEU A 30 0.17 -3.47 5.32
N LYS A 31 0.10 -2.15 5.52
CA LYS A 31 0.73 -1.49 6.67
C LYS A 31 0.19 -2.00 8.02
N GLU A 32 -1.08 -2.40 8.06
CA GLU A 32 -1.70 -2.94 9.28
C GLU A 32 -1.48 -4.45 9.46
N LYS A 33 -1.13 -5.15 8.37
CA LYS A 33 -1.16 -6.61 8.33
C LYS A 33 0.21 -7.26 8.27
N ASP A 34 1.13 -6.70 7.49
CA ASP A 34 2.45 -7.28 7.22
C ASP A 34 3.42 -6.20 6.73
N ASP A 35 4.36 -5.82 7.60
CA ASP A 35 5.37 -4.80 7.32
C ASP A 35 6.29 -5.18 6.16
N VAL A 36 6.64 -6.46 6.02
CA VAL A 36 7.53 -6.95 4.96
C VAL A 36 6.83 -6.87 3.61
N ALA A 37 5.57 -7.27 3.54
CA ALA A 37 4.75 -7.15 2.35
C ALA A 37 4.49 -5.68 1.99
N TYR A 38 4.21 -4.83 2.97
CA TYR A 38 4.10 -3.38 2.78
C TYR A 38 5.36 -2.79 2.14
N LEU A 39 6.54 -3.09 2.68
CA LEU A 39 7.82 -2.57 2.16
C LEU A 39 8.08 -3.04 0.72
N ARG A 40 7.81 -4.31 0.41
CA ARG A 40 7.94 -4.85 -0.94
C ARG A 40 7.02 -4.12 -1.92
N PHE A 41 5.75 -3.96 -1.58
CA PHE A 41 4.79 -3.27 -2.43
C PHE A 41 5.14 -1.79 -2.58
N ALA A 42 5.45 -1.10 -1.48
CA ALA A 42 5.80 0.31 -1.46
C ALA A 42 7.06 0.62 -2.26
N SER A 43 8.05 -0.28 -2.30
CA SER A 43 9.30 -0.06 -3.04
C SER A 43 9.08 0.17 -4.53
N VAL A 44 8.17 -0.59 -5.14
CA VAL A 44 7.78 -0.45 -6.54
C VAL A 44 6.74 0.65 -6.69
N TYR A 45 5.67 0.62 -5.88
CA TYR A 45 4.54 1.53 -6.04
C TYR A 45 4.90 3.00 -5.79
N LYS A 46 5.69 3.29 -4.75
CA LYS A 46 6.16 4.65 -4.44
C LYS A 46 7.47 5.00 -5.17
N GLY A 47 8.09 4.05 -5.86
CA GLY A 47 9.33 4.25 -6.61
C GLY A 47 10.49 4.69 -5.72
N PHE A 48 10.88 3.87 -4.74
CA PHE A 48 12.03 4.20 -3.90
C PHE A 48 13.31 4.17 -4.74
N GLY A 49 13.78 5.35 -5.14
CA GLY A 49 14.96 5.51 -6.00
C GLY A 49 16.30 5.23 -5.31
N SER A 50 16.31 4.84 -4.02
CA SER A 50 17.54 4.55 -3.29
C SER A 50 17.32 3.60 -2.11
N ALA A 51 18.39 2.89 -1.73
CA ALA A 51 18.41 2.07 -0.51
C ALA A 51 18.17 2.92 0.76
N ALA A 52 18.63 4.18 0.78
CA ALA A 52 18.37 5.11 1.88
C ALA A 52 16.88 5.44 2.04
N SER A 53 16.15 5.61 0.94
CA SER A 53 14.70 5.82 0.95
C SER A 53 13.95 4.60 1.50
N PHE A 54 14.42 3.39 1.14
CA PHE A 54 13.87 2.14 1.68
C PHE A 54 14.12 2.01 3.18
N GLN A 55 15.35 2.23 3.62
CA GLN A 55 15.71 2.16 5.05
C GLN A 55 14.88 3.14 5.88
N LYS A 56 14.74 4.38 5.41
CA LYS A 56 13.90 5.40 6.07
C LYS A 56 12.44 4.96 6.22
N GLU A 57 11.88 4.27 5.23
CA GLU A 57 10.51 3.77 5.34
C GLU A 57 10.42 2.56 6.29
N ALA A 58 11.42 1.68 6.28
CA ALA A 58 11.49 0.55 7.22
C ALA A 58 11.62 1.01 8.68
N GLU A 59 12.42 2.05 8.95
CA GLU A 59 12.56 2.64 10.29
C GLU A 59 11.25 3.24 10.83
N LYS A 60 10.37 3.76 9.95
CA LYS A 60 9.05 4.26 10.38
C LYS A 60 8.11 3.14 10.82
N LEU A 61 8.28 1.94 10.29
CA LEU A 61 7.44 0.78 10.64
C LEU A 61 7.90 0.15 11.95
N SER A 62 9.21 0.14 12.22
CA SER A 62 9.74 -0.41 13.48
C SER A 62 9.49 0.46 14.72
N GLN A 63 9.08 1.73 14.52
CA GLN A 63 8.75 2.67 15.60
C GLN A 63 7.24 2.83 15.85
N ALA A 64 6.39 2.09 15.10
CA ALA A 64 4.94 2.06 15.26
C ALA A 64 4.50 0.91 16.18
#